data_AF-A0A4Q0IR23-F1
#
_entry.id   AF-A0A4Q0IR23-F1
#
_cell.length_a   1.000
_cell.length_b   1.000
_cell.length_c   1.000
_cell.angle_alpha   90.00
_cell.angle_beta   90.00
_cell.angle_gamma   90.00
#
_symmetry.space_group_name_H-M   'P 1'
#
loop_
_entity.id
_entity.type
_entity.pdbx_description
1 polymer ?
#
loop_
_entity_poly.entity_id
_entity_poly.type
_entity_poly.pdbx_seq_one_letter_code
_entity_poly.pdbx_strand_id
1 'polypeptide(L)'
;MKKVLSLALLALVFILPSCGSSQGNAESVNQKIEKGEQLSQEDYSVMLDYLTDAMTSAENKLKEIGDDKEKLKDFETQMDKNYPYSETFMKNLSSAKDLDDANKKKLQELFAKAITISMQMSGR
;
A
#
# COMPACT_ATOMS: atom_id res chain seq x y z
N MET A 1 -43.91 27.54 -6.42
CA MET A 1 -43.60 26.14 -6.74
C MET A 1 -42.11 25.91 -6.50
N LYS A 2 -41.78 24.79 -5.83
CA LYS A 2 -40.43 24.27 -5.53
C LYS A 2 -39.54 24.32 -6.80
N LYS A 3 -38.24 24.61 -6.76
CA LYS A 3 -37.18 23.75 -6.22
C LYS A 3 -35.92 24.57 -5.91
N VAL A 4 -35.48 24.53 -4.66
CA VAL A 4 -34.06 24.62 -4.28
C VAL A 4 -33.41 23.25 -4.49
N LEU A 5 -32.09 23.28 -4.66
CA LEU A 5 -31.09 22.20 -4.60
C LEU A 5 -30.60 21.56 -5.90
N SER A 6 -29.26 21.48 -5.92
CA SER A 6 -28.35 20.60 -6.64
C SER A 6 -27.96 21.00 -8.06
N LEU A 7 -26.72 21.45 -8.18
CA LEU A 7 -25.62 20.68 -8.81
C LEU A 7 -24.31 21.42 -8.45
N ALA A 8 -23.68 21.00 -7.35
CA ALA A 8 -22.50 20.12 -7.39
C ALA A 8 -21.29 20.86 -8.00
N LEU A 9 -20.44 21.35 -7.10
CA LEU A 9 -19.10 21.86 -7.34
C LEU A 9 -18.34 20.88 -8.25
N LEU A 10 -18.31 21.22 -9.54
CA LEU A 10 -17.42 20.63 -10.52
C LEU A 10 -16.06 21.29 -10.39
N ALA A 11 -15.39 21.11 -9.26
CA ALA A 11 -14.00 21.50 -9.11
C ALA A 11 -13.12 20.32 -9.52
N LEU A 12 -13.00 20.16 -10.84
CA LEU A 12 -11.87 19.47 -11.46
C LEU A 12 -10.58 20.07 -10.88
N VAL A 13 -9.93 19.32 -10.01
CA VAL A 13 -8.49 19.46 -9.77
C VAL A 13 -7.85 18.16 -10.23
N PHE A 14 -7.96 17.92 -11.53
CA PHE A 14 -7.06 17.03 -12.26
C PHE A 14 -5.71 17.75 -12.35
N ILE A 15 -4.85 17.55 -11.36
CA ILE A 15 -3.44 17.95 -11.44
C ILE A 15 -2.61 16.67 -11.64
N LEU A 16 -2.30 16.44 -12.92
CA LEU A 16 -1.09 15.82 -13.48
C LEU A 16 -0.77 14.35 -13.12
N PRO A 17 -0.83 13.40 -14.09
CA PRO A 17 -0.02 12.20 -14.04
C PRO A 17 1.42 12.58 -14.44
N SER A 18 2.15 13.21 -13.53
CA SER A 18 3.61 13.20 -13.62
C SER A 18 4.06 11.83 -13.15
N CYS A 19 4.87 11.12 -13.93
CA CYS A 19 5.66 10.00 -13.44
C CYS A 19 6.26 10.37 -12.07
N GLY A 20 5.81 9.70 -11.02
CA GLY A 20 6.13 10.04 -9.65
C GLY A 20 5.74 8.87 -8.78
N SER A 21 6.71 8.39 -8.03
CA SER A 21 6.67 7.24 -7.13
C SER A 21 5.34 7.08 -6.38
N SER A 22 4.95 5.82 -6.15
CA SER A 22 3.82 5.37 -5.32
C SER A 22 3.69 6.09 -3.96
N GLN A 23 4.74 6.76 -3.48
CA GLN A 23 4.76 7.60 -2.28
C GLN A 23 3.76 8.76 -2.28
N GLY A 24 3.52 9.43 -3.42
CA GLY A 24 2.62 10.60 -3.46
C GLY A 24 1.17 10.28 -3.11
N ASN A 25 0.73 9.04 -3.36
CA ASN A 25 -0.62 8.60 -3.04
C ASN A 25 -0.70 7.97 -1.65
N ALA A 26 0.35 7.27 -1.19
CA ALA A 26 0.37 6.61 0.11
C ALA A 26 0.29 7.59 1.29
N GLU A 27 1.04 8.69 1.26
CA GLU A 27 0.97 9.70 2.34
C GLU A 27 -0.46 10.25 2.48
N SER A 28 -1.12 10.54 1.36
CA SER A 28 -2.50 11.06 1.38
C SER A 28 -3.49 10.06 2.00
N VAL A 29 -3.33 8.77 1.70
CA VAL A 29 -4.16 7.71 2.30
C VAL A 29 -3.87 7.58 3.79
N ASN A 30 -2.61 7.64 4.21
CA ASN A 30 -2.25 7.63 5.63
C ASN A 30 -2.88 8.81 6.39
N GLN A 31 -2.87 10.02 5.82
CA GLN A 31 -3.52 11.18 6.44
C GLN A 31 -5.03 10.98 6.60
N LYS A 32 -5.71 10.34 5.65
CA LYS A 32 -7.14 9.99 5.78
C LYS A 32 -7.36 9.04 6.96
N ILE A 33 -6.51 8.02 7.08
CA ILE A 33 -6.55 7.06 8.20
C ILE A 33 -6.37 7.78 9.54
N GLU A 34 -5.37 8.66 9.66
CA GLU A 34 -5.09 9.42 10.88
C GLU A 34 -6.26 10.33 11.29
N LYS A 35 -6.97 10.89 10.32
CA LYS A 35 -8.16 11.71 10.54
C LYS A 35 -9.43 10.90 10.78
N GLY A 36 -9.37 9.56 10.68
CA GLY A 36 -10.54 8.69 10.80
C GLY A 36 -11.54 8.86 9.65
N GLU A 37 -11.09 9.31 8.49
CA GLU A 37 -11.92 9.46 7.30
C GLU A 37 -12.30 8.10 6.72
N GLN A 38 -13.47 8.06 6.06
CA GLN A 38 -13.89 6.85 5.36
C GLN A 38 -13.01 6.60 4.13
N LEU A 39 -12.45 5.41 4.04
CA LEU A 39 -11.59 5.00 2.93
C LEU A 39 -12.42 4.50 1.75
N SER A 40 -12.03 4.93 0.56
CA SER A 40 -12.61 4.49 -0.72
C SER A 40 -11.92 3.22 -1.25
N GLN A 41 -12.51 2.59 -2.27
CA GLN A 41 -11.84 1.47 -2.97
C GLN A 41 -10.51 1.89 -3.61
N GLU A 42 -10.38 3.13 -4.06
CA GLU A 42 -9.12 3.65 -4.58
C GLU A 42 -8.06 3.77 -3.47
N ASP A 43 -8.46 4.19 -2.27
CA ASP A 43 -7.54 4.25 -1.12
C ASP A 43 -7.03 2.84 -0.75
N TYR A 44 -7.91 1.83 -0.77
CA TYR A 44 -7.51 0.42 -0.59
C TYR A 44 -6.59 -0.09 -1.69
N SER A 45 -6.86 0.29 -2.95
CA SER A 45 -6.00 -0.04 -4.10
C SER A 45 -4.59 0.52 -3.90
N VAL A 46 -4.47 1.79 -3.47
CA VAL A 46 -3.18 2.44 -3.16
C VAL A 46 -2.45 1.71 -2.03
N MET A 47 -3.14 1.34 -0.94
CA MET A 47 -2.52 0.57 0.15
C MET A 47 -1.96 -0.77 -0.34
N LEU A 48 -2.71 -1.48 -1.16
CA LEU A 48 -2.31 -2.79 -1.70
C LEU A 48 -1.13 -2.68 -2.67
N ASP A 49 -1.13 -1.67 -3.55
CA ASP A 49 -0.03 -1.43 -4.47
C ASP A 49 1.24 -1.04 -3.70
N TYR A 50 1.11 -0.21 -2.66
CA TYR A 50 2.22 0.18 -1.80
C TYR A 50 2.85 -1.03 -1.07
N LEU A 51 2.04 -1.91 -0.49
CA LEU A 51 2.54 -3.12 0.17
C LEU A 51 3.15 -4.11 -0.83
N THR A 52 2.61 -4.18 -2.04
CA THR A 52 3.16 -5.04 -3.11
C THR A 52 4.53 -4.56 -3.56
N ASP A 53 4.72 -3.23 -3.68
CA ASP A 53 6.01 -2.62 -3.96
C ASP A 53 7.02 -2.89 -2.85
N ALA A 54 6.61 -2.70 -1.58
CA ALA A 54 7.44 -3.02 -0.41
C ALA A 54 7.91 -4.48 -0.40
N MET A 55 6.98 -5.43 -0.62
CA MET A 55 7.34 -6.86 -0.68
C MET A 55 8.26 -7.18 -1.85
N THR A 56 8.07 -6.55 -3.01
CA THR A 56 8.93 -6.79 -4.18
C THR A 56 10.33 -6.22 -3.96
N SER A 57 10.44 -5.04 -3.36
CA SER A 57 11.72 -4.47 -2.94
C SER A 57 12.44 -5.39 -1.95
N ALA A 58 11.70 -5.93 -0.97
CA ALA A 58 12.25 -6.85 0.02
C ALA A 58 12.69 -8.19 -0.57
N GLU A 59 11.89 -8.78 -1.44
CA GLU A 59 12.24 -10.02 -2.13
C GLU A 59 13.58 -9.91 -2.88
N ASN A 60 13.74 -8.82 -3.64
CA ASN A 60 14.97 -8.59 -4.41
C ASN A 60 16.18 -8.39 -3.49
N LYS A 61 16.02 -7.61 -2.42
CA LYS A 61 17.13 -7.31 -1.52
C LYS A 61 17.54 -8.49 -0.64
N LEU A 62 16.59 -9.27 -0.14
CA LEU A 62 16.87 -10.47 0.66
C LEU A 62 17.61 -11.55 -0.14
N LYS A 63 17.36 -11.65 -1.45
CA LYS A 63 18.13 -12.53 -2.34
C LYS A 63 19.60 -12.11 -2.41
N GLU A 64 19.87 -10.81 -2.51
CA GLU A 64 21.23 -10.24 -2.54
C GLU A 64 21.97 -10.35 -1.21
N ILE A 65 21.26 -10.13 -0.10
CA ILE A 65 21.87 -10.07 1.24
C ILE A 65 22.26 -11.47 1.76
N GLY A 66 21.42 -12.49 1.53
CA GLY A 66 21.62 -13.81 2.14
C GLY A 66 21.40 -13.77 3.66
N ASP A 67 22.25 -14.46 4.42
CA ASP A 67 22.14 -14.59 5.89
C ASP A 67 23.03 -13.59 6.66
N ASP A 68 23.53 -12.56 5.98
CA ASP A 68 24.37 -11.52 6.57
C ASP A 68 23.56 -10.63 7.50
N LYS A 69 23.71 -10.86 8.82
CA LYS A 69 22.93 -10.21 9.87
C LYS A 69 23.07 -8.68 9.90
N GLU A 70 24.25 -8.14 9.61
CA GLU A 70 24.44 -6.68 9.62
C GLU A 70 23.70 -6.03 8.46
N LYS A 71 23.79 -6.64 7.27
CA LYS A 71 23.05 -6.17 6.10
C LYS A 71 21.55 -6.35 6.23
N LEU A 72 21.08 -7.42 6.90
CA LEU A 72 19.66 -7.60 7.19
C LEU A 72 19.13 -6.47 8.09
N LYS A 73 19.87 -6.12 9.14
CA LYS A 73 19.49 -5.01 10.03
C LYS A 73 19.46 -3.65 9.31
N ASP A 74 20.46 -3.38 8.46
CA ASP A 74 20.47 -2.16 7.65
C ASP A 74 19.30 -2.14 6.67
N PHE A 75 19.00 -3.28 6.05
CA PHE A 75 17.86 -3.43 5.16
C PHE A 75 16.51 -3.21 5.86
N GLU A 76 16.29 -3.78 7.05
CA GLU A 76 15.10 -3.51 7.86
C GLU A 76 14.93 -2.00 8.11
N THR A 77 16.00 -1.33 8.50
CA THR A 77 16.00 0.13 8.73
C THR A 77 15.65 0.90 7.45
N GLN A 78 16.17 0.46 6.30
CA GLN A 78 15.83 1.07 5.01
C GLN A 78 14.38 0.82 4.61
N MET A 79 13.83 -0.36 4.89
CA MET A 79 12.43 -0.67 4.62
C MET A 79 11.49 0.20 5.45
N ASP A 80 11.76 0.36 6.74
CA ASP A 80 10.97 1.24 7.60
C ASP A 80 11.01 2.70 7.13
N LYS A 81 12.18 3.14 6.65
CA LYS A 81 12.34 4.51 6.12
C LYS A 81 11.65 4.71 4.78
N ASN A 82 11.73 3.74 3.87
CA ASN A 82 11.19 3.86 2.51
C ASN A 82 9.69 3.56 2.46
N TYR A 83 9.23 2.68 3.36
CA TYR A 83 7.84 2.21 3.44
C TYR A 83 7.21 2.46 4.82
N PRO A 84 7.22 3.70 5.34
CA PRO A 84 6.83 4.01 6.72
C PRO A 84 5.35 3.71 7.04
N TYR A 85 4.49 3.55 6.03
CA TYR A 85 3.06 3.33 6.23
C TYR A 85 2.68 1.84 6.18
N SER A 86 3.63 0.93 5.99
CA SER A 86 3.37 -0.50 5.77
C SER A 86 2.55 -1.12 6.90
N GLU A 87 2.93 -0.85 8.16
CA GLU A 87 2.21 -1.38 9.33
C GLU A 87 0.78 -0.83 9.40
N THR A 88 0.62 0.48 9.23
CA THR A 88 -0.69 1.14 9.24
C THR A 88 -1.61 0.58 8.14
N PHE A 89 -1.08 0.38 6.94
CA PHE A 89 -1.84 -0.15 5.81
C PHE A 89 -2.23 -1.61 6.01
N MET A 90 -1.31 -2.45 6.49
CA MET A 90 -1.63 -3.85 6.83
C MET A 90 -2.75 -3.94 7.87
N LYS A 91 -2.69 -3.11 8.91
CA LYS A 91 -3.72 -3.06 9.95
C LYS A 91 -5.08 -2.66 9.39
N ASN A 92 -5.13 -1.64 8.53
CA ASN A 92 -6.39 -1.19 7.93
C ASN A 92 -6.95 -2.18 6.90
N LEU A 93 -6.10 -2.85 6.13
CA LEU A 93 -6.54 -3.91 5.22
C LEU A 93 -7.05 -5.14 5.97
N SER A 94 -6.46 -5.48 7.13
CA SER A 94 -6.92 -6.62 7.95
C SER A 94 -8.33 -6.44 8.52
N SER A 95 -8.78 -5.19 8.67
CA SER A 95 -10.12 -4.84 9.17
C SER A 95 -11.11 -4.49 8.06
N ALA A 96 -10.66 -4.43 6.80
CA ALA A 96 -11.51 -4.11 5.66
C ALA A 96 -12.51 -5.24 5.39
N LYS A 97 -13.80 -4.91 5.34
CA LYS A 97 -14.88 -5.90 5.13
C LYS A 97 -15.41 -5.91 3.71
N ASP A 98 -15.39 -4.76 3.04
CA ASP A 98 -16.08 -4.53 1.78
C ASP A 98 -15.10 -4.16 0.67
N LEU A 99 -14.05 -4.97 0.47
CA LEU A 99 -13.18 -4.83 -0.70
C LEU A 99 -13.93 -5.28 -1.96
N ASP A 100 -13.82 -4.48 -3.03
CA ASP A 100 -14.28 -4.89 -4.35
C ASP A 100 -13.42 -6.04 -4.92
N ASP A 101 -13.85 -6.60 -6.04
CA ASP A 101 -13.18 -7.78 -6.63
C ASP A 101 -11.76 -7.46 -7.12
N ALA A 102 -11.49 -6.22 -7.54
CA ALA A 102 -10.17 -5.80 -7.96
C ALA A 102 -9.20 -5.75 -6.77
N ASN A 103 -9.62 -5.16 -5.66
CA ASN A 103 -8.84 -5.08 -4.43
C ASN A 103 -8.69 -6.45 -3.75
N LYS A 104 -9.73 -7.29 -3.77
CA LYS A 104 -9.62 -8.69 -3.31
C LYS A 104 -8.56 -9.46 -4.10
N LYS A 105 -8.53 -9.28 -5.43
CA LYS A 105 -7.53 -9.92 -6.27
C LYS A 105 -6.11 -9.46 -5.91
N LYS A 106 -5.88 -8.14 -5.79
CA LYS A 106 -4.58 -7.61 -5.35
C LYS A 106 -4.15 -8.14 -3.98
N LEU A 107 -5.08 -8.22 -3.03
CA LEU A 107 -4.82 -8.78 -1.71
C LEU A 107 -4.43 -10.27 -1.77
N GLN A 108 -5.12 -11.05 -2.60
CA GLN A 108 -4.75 -12.46 -2.84
C GLN A 108 -3.36 -12.60 -3.46
N GLU A 109 -3.03 -11.76 -4.45
CA GLU A 109 -1.71 -11.74 -5.09
C GLU A 109 -0.60 -11.36 -4.09
N LEU A 110 -0.86 -10.38 -3.22
CA LEU A 110 0.04 -9.99 -2.14
C LEU A 110 0.32 -11.16 -1.18
N PHE A 111 -0.72 -11.88 -0.75
CA PHE A 111 -0.56 -13.06 0.09
C PHE A 111 0.20 -14.20 -0.60
N ALA A 112 -0.09 -14.45 -1.88
CA ALA A 112 0.62 -15.46 -2.66
C ALA A 112 2.11 -15.12 -2.77
N LYS A 113 2.45 -13.84 -2.97
CA LYS A 113 3.84 -13.36 -2.97
C LYS A 113 4.49 -13.53 -1.60
N ALA A 114 3.81 -13.18 -0.51
CA ALA A 114 4.33 -13.36 0.85
C ALA A 114 4.67 -14.83 1.16
N ILE A 115 3.79 -15.76 0.78
CA ILE A 115 4.01 -17.21 0.92
C ILE A 115 5.19 -17.66 0.07
N THR A 116 5.30 -17.16 -1.17
CA THR A 116 6.44 -17.49 -2.05
C THR A 116 7.77 -17.08 -1.45
N ILE A 117 7.85 -15.86 -0.92
CA ILE A 117 9.04 -15.33 -0.25
C ILE A 117 9.37 -16.17 1.00
N SER A 118 8.37 -16.48 1.84
CA SER A 118 8.61 -17.27 3.06
C SER A 118 9.11 -18.68 2.77
N MET A 119 8.60 -19.34 1.72
CA MET A 119 9.10 -20.64 1.28
C MET A 119 10.53 -20.57 0.76
N GLN A 120 10.88 -19.53 -0.02
CA GLN A 120 12.25 -19.31 -0.51
C GLN A 120 13.24 -19.09 0.63
N MET A 121 12.84 -18.36 1.67
CA MET A 121 13.67 -18.09 2.84
C MET A 121 13.78 -19.30 3.78
N SER A 122 12.74 -20.13 3.89
CA SER A 122 12.76 -21.32 4.77
C SER A 122 13.58 -22.49 4.21
N GLY A 123 13.95 -22.44 2.93
CA GLY A 123 14.83 -23.41 2.28
C GLY A 123 16.32 -23.02 2.27
N ARG A 124 16.66 -21.87 2.84
CA ARG A 124 18.05 -21.44 3.11
C ARG A 124 18.46 -21.89 4.51
#